data_AF-A0AAV4LCP4-F1
#
_entry.id   AF-A0AAV4LCP4-F1
#
_cell.length_a   1.000
_cell.length_b   1.000
_cell.length_c   1.000
_cell.angle_alpha   90.00
_cell.angle_beta   90.00
_cell.angle_gamma   90.00
#
_symmetry.space_group_name_H-M   'P 1'
#
loop_
_entity.id
_entity.type
_entity.pdbx_description
1 polymer ?
#
loop_
_entity_poly.entity_id
_entity_poly.type
_entity_poly.pdbx_seq_one_letter_code
_entity_poly.pdbx_strand_id
1 'polypeptide(L)'
;MKANGIPSSRRSSILPIVLLVLYAVFLVTFYDLVVIPLALDLSYIGFLMIGAGAVISWFAIPKAWRRTFSLLTLLILLLCYGVNSIYSDSLAWRFVEFPVMFAILGWIASRYAKIRWTYTLTLLVSVAVLLALIPLGSMPFYSKFGIAAKSDQLDARPLFPLYPLVNKGNAIYSLGDLPKTDEQDTLQEDEQQLEQVKKGSNASSTLRDWFSRLFGKKPVDPNAVAARIKKQLENVDVLQFTPDTGYKKEPATQAEVASLPFSSLGLAGFPYYSSSWSVENGVVKQHFTPVDDPKQVLTSFFDPLSITVAMDERAARSVKESRNNWNDRFGLHTNVEIPGATIIGQGKFLPGTGTQLVIEGANELKLVDASHPDGPALATWKGTWVEPLTSDLIIADIDGDGLDELLINTTPAKILKLKPDHTWETLWQSGLAKEKDSFRFEFVSHDPNLKKPVIIANDPSLIRDVNTRYLTAYTYDNGQLNRVWRMYKENIVFPHPISADLWVTQLYGTQQFFVLKSLPYPVVPVLVGLYGLLVLAGYGYQWVQRGKGRHA
;
A
#
# COMPACT_ATOMS: atom_id res chain seq x y z
N MET A 1 14.83 -62.13 -30.41
CA MET A 1 15.72 -60.96 -30.48
C MET A 1 16.02 -60.48 -29.06
N LYS A 2 17.27 -60.67 -28.62
CA LYS A 2 17.73 -60.37 -27.26
C LYS A 2 17.85 -58.86 -27.08
N ALA A 3 17.27 -58.36 -26.00
CA ALA A 3 17.41 -56.99 -25.55
C ALA A 3 18.89 -56.72 -25.25
N ASN A 4 19.52 -55.92 -26.09
CA ASN A 4 20.88 -55.43 -25.86
C ASN A 4 20.90 -54.56 -24.60
N GLY A 5 21.86 -54.87 -23.73
CA GLY A 5 22.05 -54.26 -22.43
C GLY A 5 22.14 -52.74 -22.52
N ILE A 6 21.25 -52.08 -21.78
CA ILE A 6 21.34 -50.66 -21.48
C ILE A 6 22.52 -50.50 -20.50
N PRO A 7 23.59 -49.78 -20.85
CA PRO A 7 24.68 -49.54 -19.93
C PRO A 7 24.16 -48.73 -18.75
N SER A 8 24.13 -49.36 -17.56
CA SER A 8 23.68 -48.77 -16.30
C SER A 8 24.72 -47.82 -15.71
N SER A 9 25.28 -46.90 -16.51
CA SER A 9 26.09 -45.81 -15.98
C SER A 9 25.16 -44.81 -15.31
N ARG A 10 24.80 -45.14 -14.06
CA ARG A 10 23.95 -44.41 -13.13
C ARG A 10 24.65 -43.13 -12.64
N ARG A 11 25.32 -42.38 -13.52
CA ARG A 11 25.76 -41.02 -13.21
C ARG A 11 24.49 -40.19 -13.09
N SER A 12 24.12 -39.85 -11.86
CA SER A 12 23.15 -38.81 -11.58
C SER A 12 23.65 -37.53 -12.24
N SER A 13 23.16 -37.24 -13.44
CA SER A 13 23.42 -35.96 -14.04
C SER A 13 22.80 -34.90 -13.13
N ILE A 14 23.61 -33.92 -12.71
CA ILE A 14 23.17 -32.78 -11.91
C ILE A 14 22.28 -31.85 -12.75
N LEU A 15 22.46 -31.88 -14.08
CA LEU A 15 21.78 -31.01 -15.03
C LEU A 15 20.24 -31.03 -14.96
N PRO A 16 19.55 -32.19 -14.95
CA PRO A 16 18.08 -32.23 -14.78
C PRO A 16 17.59 -31.60 -13.48
N ILE A 17 18.36 -31.70 -12.40
CA ILE A 17 18.01 -31.09 -11.11
C ILE A 17 18.10 -29.57 -11.25
N VAL A 18 19.21 -29.05 -11.78
CA VAL A 18 19.39 -27.61 -11.97
C VAL A 18 18.29 -27.03 -12.87
N LEU A 19 17.96 -27.70 -13.98
CA LEU A 19 16.88 -27.26 -14.88
C LEU A 19 15.51 -27.27 -14.19
N LEU A 20 15.25 -28.26 -13.33
CA LEU A 20 14.02 -28.33 -12.54
C LEU A 20 13.91 -27.16 -11.55
N VAL A 21 15.01 -26.82 -10.86
CA VAL A 21 15.05 -25.67 -9.95
C VAL A 21 14.82 -24.37 -10.70
N LEU A 22 15.55 -24.15 -11.81
CA LEU A 22 15.37 -22.94 -12.64
C LEU A 22 13.95 -22.82 -13.18
N TYR A 23 13.35 -23.93 -13.60
CA TYR A 23 11.96 -23.93 -14.05
C TYR A 23 10.99 -23.59 -12.93
N ALA A 24 11.20 -24.11 -11.72
CA ALA A 24 10.37 -23.79 -10.56
C ALA A 24 10.46 -22.31 -10.18
N VAL A 25 11.68 -21.75 -10.13
CA VAL A 25 11.91 -20.32 -9.88
C VAL A 25 11.22 -19.47 -10.95
N PHE A 26 11.45 -19.79 -12.23
CA PHE A 26 10.80 -19.09 -13.33
C PHE A 26 9.27 -19.13 -13.21
N LEU A 27 8.70 -20.32 -12.96
CA LEU A 27 7.25 -20.50 -12.93
C LEU A 27 6.59 -19.73 -11.78
N VAL A 28 7.18 -19.75 -10.58
CA VAL A 28 6.69 -18.98 -9.43
C VAL A 28 6.76 -17.49 -9.74
N THR A 29 7.93 -16.99 -10.15
CA THR A 29 8.10 -15.58 -10.50
C THR A 29 7.17 -15.13 -11.63
N PHE A 30 7.00 -15.95 -12.67
CA PHE A 30 6.09 -15.67 -13.78
C PHE A 30 4.62 -15.66 -13.32
N TYR A 31 4.24 -16.57 -12.44
CA TYR A 31 2.90 -16.61 -11.89
C TYR A 31 2.57 -15.34 -11.09
N ASP A 32 3.44 -14.95 -10.16
CA ASP A 32 3.20 -13.79 -9.30
C ASP A 32 3.37 -12.44 -10.01
N LEU A 33 4.29 -12.32 -10.97
CA LEU A 33 4.58 -11.05 -11.64
C LEU A 33 3.89 -10.85 -12.99
N VAL A 34 3.38 -11.92 -13.60
CA VAL A 34 2.70 -11.84 -14.91
C VAL A 34 1.28 -12.35 -14.82
N VAL A 35 1.07 -13.57 -14.33
CA VAL A 35 -0.26 -14.21 -14.37
C VAL A 35 -1.25 -13.51 -13.44
N ILE A 36 -0.89 -13.29 -12.17
CA ILE A 36 -1.75 -12.60 -11.21
C ILE A 36 -2.03 -11.16 -11.67
N PRO A 37 -1.02 -10.33 -11.97
CA PRO A 37 -1.20 -9.01 -12.58
C PRO A 37 -2.13 -9.00 -13.77
N LEU A 38 -1.89 -9.85 -14.78
CA LEU A 38 -2.68 -9.90 -15.99
C LEU A 38 -4.15 -10.26 -15.71
N ALA A 39 -4.38 -11.19 -14.79
CA ALA A 39 -5.72 -11.50 -14.32
C ALA A 39 -6.35 -10.25 -13.70
N LEU A 40 -5.70 -9.65 -12.68
CA LEU A 40 -6.16 -8.48 -11.92
C LEU A 40 -6.43 -7.23 -12.78
N ASP A 41 -5.63 -7.03 -13.83
CA ASP A 41 -5.68 -5.85 -14.68
C ASP A 41 -6.72 -5.95 -15.79
N LEU A 42 -6.82 -7.12 -16.44
CA LEU A 42 -7.65 -7.28 -17.63
C LEU A 42 -8.92 -8.10 -17.34
N SER A 43 -9.17 -8.45 -16.09
CA SER A 43 -10.36 -9.19 -15.67
C SER A 43 -10.54 -10.48 -16.48
N TYR A 44 -11.74 -10.72 -17.01
CA TYR A 44 -12.05 -11.86 -17.86
C TYR A 44 -11.15 -11.95 -19.12
N ILE A 45 -10.73 -10.81 -19.69
CA ILE A 45 -9.82 -10.78 -20.84
C ILE A 45 -8.44 -11.34 -20.42
N GLY A 46 -7.98 -10.98 -19.22
CA GLY A 46 -6.76 -11.50 -18.64
C GLY A 46 -6.79 -13.02 -18.51
N PHE A 47 -7.88 -13.57 -17.96
CA PHE A 47 -8.07 -15.02 -17.86
C PHE A 47 -8.09 -15.72 -19.23
N LEU A 48 -8.75 -15.13 -20.23
CA LEU A 48 -8.74 -15.67 -21.60
C LEU A 48 -7.33 -15.70 -22.20
N MET A 49 -6.56 -14.62 -22.01
CA MET A 49 -5.16 -14.55 -22.46
C MET A 49 -4.28 -15.60 -21.77
N ILE A 50 -4.42 -15.76 -20.45
CA ILE A 50 -3.70 -16.79 -19.68
C ILE A 50 -4.05 -18.18 -20.20
N GLY A 51 -5.34 -18.47 -20.41
CA GLY A 51 -5.82 -19.74 -20.96
C GLY A 51 -5.26 -20.02 -22.37
N ALA A 52 -5.33 -19.04 -23.27
CA ALA A 52 -4.78 -19.15 -24.62
C ALA A 52 -3.26 -19.38 -24.58
N GLY A 53 -2.53 -18.62 -23.75
CA GLY A 53 -1.10 -18.77 -23.54
C GLY A 53 -0.73 -20.17 -23.03
N ALA A 54 -1.49 -20.71 -22.07
CA ALA A 54 -1.29 -22.05 -21.53
C ALA A 54 -1.52 -23.14 -22.60
N VAL A 55 -2.55 -22.98 -23.44
CA VAL A 55 -2.84 -23.92 -24.55
C VAL A 55 -1.73 -23.89 -25.60
N ILE A 56 -1.25 -22.72 -26.00
CA ILE A 56 -0.14 -22.58 -26.96
C ILE A 56 1.11 -23.27 -26.39
N SER A 57 1.46 -23.00 -25.14
CA SER A 57 2.60 -23.63 -24.47
C SER A 57 2.46 -25.15 -24.34
N TRP A 58 1.25 -25.63 -24.09
CA TRP A 58 0.96 -27.07 -24.07
C TRP A 58 1.28 -27.74 -25.41
N PHE A 59 0.97 -27.08 -26.53
CA PHE A 59 1.30 -27.60 -27.86
C PHE A 59 2.80 -27.51 -28.19
N ALA A 60 3.52 -26.54 -27.62
CA ALA A 60 4.98 -26.41 -27.72
C ALA A 60 5.74 -27.55 -27.02
N ILE A 61 5.11 -28.27 -26.09
CA ILE A 61 5.71 -29.42 -25.41
C ILE A 61 5.48 -30.72 -26.22
N PRO A 62 6.52 -31.57 -26.43
CA PRO A 62 6.37 -32.85 -27.12
C PRO A 62 5.29 -33.74 -26.50
N LYS A 63 4.47 -34.40 -27.33
CA LYS A 63 3.30 -35.18 -26.89
C LYS A 63 3.62 -36.19 -25.77
N ALA A 64 4.78 -36.83 -25.82
CA ALA A 64 5.23 -37.79 -24.81
C ALA A 64 5.43 -37.16 -23.41
N TRP A 65 5.74 -35.86 -23.34
CA TRP A 65 6.13 -35.18 -22.11
C TRP A 65 5.03 -34.26 -21.57
N ARG A 66 4.03 -33.92 -22.38
CA ARG A 66 2.91 -33.04 -22.02
C ARG A 66 2.33 -33.38 -20.64
N ARG A 67 1.88 -34.62 -20.44
CA ARG A 67 1.27 -35.07 -19.17
C ARG A 67 2.18 -34.81 -17.97
N THR A 68 3.45 -35.21 -18.05
CA THR A 68 4.41 -35.03 -16.95
C THR A 68 4.69 -33.55 -16.70
N PHE A 69 4.81 -32.75 -17.77
CA PHE A 69 5.04 -31.32 -17.65
C PHE A 69 3.88 -30.59 -16.98
N SER A 70 2.63 -30.76 -17.42
CA SER A 70 1.49 -30.08 -16.75
C SER A 70 1.30 -30.52 -15.31
N LEU A 71 1.49 -31.81 -15.00
CA LEU A 71 1.41 -32.25 -13.61
C LEU A 71 2.53 -31.64 -12.76
N LEU A 72 3.72 -31.46 -13.34
CA LEU A 72 4.82 -30.78 -12.66
C LEU A 72 4.54 -29.29 -12.46
N THR A 73 4.05 -28.58 -13.48
CA THR A 73 3.64 -27.16 -13.39
C THR A 73 2.58 -26.98 -12.31
N LEU A 74 1.53 -27.80 -12.33
CA LEU A 74 0.45 -27.76 -11.33
C LEU A 74 0.98 -28.05 -9.93
N LEU A 75 1.85 -29.05 -9.79
CA LEU A 75 2.51 -29.38 -8.52
C LEU A 75 3.29 -28.19 -7.95
N ILE A 76 4.06 -27.49 -8.78
CA ILE A 76 4.83 -26.31 -8.37
C ILE A 76 3.90 -25.19 -7.89
N LEU A 77 2.85 -24.89 -8.66
CA LEU A 77 1.91 -23.82 -8.32
C LEU A 77 1.12 -24.14 -7.04
N LEU A 78 0.64 -25.38 -6.89
CA LEU A 78 -0.05 -25.82 -5.68
C LEU A 78 0.87 -25.80 -4.46
N LEU A 79 2.13 -26.21 -4.64
CA LEU A 79 3.10 -26.16 -3.56
C LEU A 79 3.39 -24.71 -3.14
N CYS A 80 3.57 -23.81 -4.11
CA CYS A 80 3.77 -22.39 -3.87
C CYS A 80 2.59 -21.79 -3.07
N TYR A 81 1.37 -22.05 -3.54
CA TYR A 81 0.14 -21.60 -2.88
C TYR A 81 0.02 -22.17 -1.45
N GLY A 82 0.28 -23.46 -1.28
CA GLY A 82 0.24 -24.12 0.01
C GLY A 82 1.24 -23.55 1.01
N VAL A 83 2.49 -23.32 0.60
CA VAL A 83 3.50 -22.67 1.46
C VAL A 83 3.05 -21.27 1.86
N ASN A 84 2.45 -20.51 0.94
CA ASN A 84 1.98 -19.16 1.23
C ASN A 84 0.83 -19.14 2.24
N SER A 85 -0.12 -20.07 2.13
CA SER A 85 -1.26 -20.19 3.05
C SER A 85 -0.82 -20.45 4.49
N ILE A 86 0.21 -21.29 4.65
CA ILE A 86 0.74 -21.73 5.95
C ILE A 86 1.33 -20.56 6.76
N TYR A 87 1.72 -19.44 6.14
CA TYR A 87 2.24 -18.27 6.85
C TYR A 87 1.21 -17.53 7.71
N SER A 88 -0.08 -17.82 7.56
CA SER A 88 -1.15 -17.20 8.36
C SER A 88 -1.44 -17.94 9.68
N ASP A 89 -1.08 -19.22 9.79
CA ASP A 89 -1.44 -20.05 10.94
C ASP A 89 -0.34 -20.15 12.01
N SER A 90 -0.72 -20.60 13.21
CA SER A 90 0.23 -20.84 14.31
C SER A 90 1.34 -21.82 13.88
N LEU A 91 2.57 -21.59 14.35
CA LEU A 91 3.76 -22.39 14.01
C LEU A 91 3.54 -23.91 14.14
N ALA A 92 2.76 -24.35 15.14
CA ALA A 92 2.45 -25.77 15.37
C ALA A 92 1.66 -26.41 14.22
N TRP A 93 0.62 -25.74 13.70
CA TRP A 93 -0.18 -26.25 12.58
C TRP A 93 0.65 -26.37 11.30
N ARG A 94 1.62 -25.47 11.10
CA ARG A 94 2.55 -25.51 9.95
C ARG A 94 3.33 -26.83 9.88
N PHE A 95 3.72 -27.39 11.03
CA PHE A 95 4.43 -28.66 11.11
C PHE A 95 3.56 -29.87 10.73
N VAL A 96 2.23 -29.76 10.79
CA VAL A 96 1.30 -30.83 10.44
C VAL A 96 0.84 -30.69 8.99
N GLU A 97 0.43 -29.49 8.57
CA GLU A 97 -0.12 -29.27 7.24
C GLU A 97 0.91 -29.47 6.13
N PHE A 98 2.14 -29.01 6.34
CA PHE A 98 3.17 -29.06 5.31
C PHE A 98 3.56 -30.51 4.92
N PRO A 99 3.85 -31.43 5.87
CA PRO A 99 4.11 -32.83 5.53
C PRO A 99 2.91 -33.53 4.92
N VAL A 100 1.68 -33.25 5.38
CA VAL A 100 0.45 -33.85 4.84
C VAL A 100 0.23 -33.42 3.39
N MET A 101 0.29 -32.12 3.13
CA MET A 101 0.20 -31.57 1.78
C MET A 101 1.29 -32.16 0.88
N PHE A 102 2.54 -32.21 1.35
CA PHE A 102 3.64 -32.79 0.59
C PHE A 102 3.44 -34.28 0.30
N ALA A 103 2.95 -35.05 1.27
CA ALA A 103 2.66 -36.48 1.09
C ALA A 103 1.59 -36.70 0.02
N ILE A 104 0.50 -35.91 0.05
CA ILE A 104 -0.58 -35.97 -0.93
C ILE A 104 -0.07 -35.58 -2.32
N LEU A 105 0.60 -34.44 -2.44
CA LEU A 105 1.13 -33.92 -3.70
C LEU A 105 2.20 -34.84 -4.30
N GLY A 106 3.10 -35.36 -3.46
CA GLY A 106 4.13 -36.33 -3.85
C GLY A 106 3.54 -37.67 -4.30
N TRP A 107 2.49 -38.15 -3.62
CA TRP A 107 1.76 -39.34 -4.04
C TRP A 107 1.08 -39.15 -5.41
N ILE A 108 0.40 -38.02 -5.63
CA ILE A 108 -0.21 -37.67 -6.93
C ILE A 108 0.87 -37.61 -8.02
N ALA A 109 1.97 -36.90 -7.78
CA ALA A 109 3.07 -36.78 -8.74
C ALA A 109 3.70 -38.14 -9.07
N SER A 110 3.89 -38.99 -8.07
CA SER A 110 4.47 -40.32 -8.25
C SER A 110 3.54 -41.26 -9.02
N ARG A 111 2.26 -41.31 -8.65
CA ARG A 111 1.29 -42.22 -9.25
C ARG A 111 0.84 -41.78 -10.64
N TYR A 112 0.55 -40.51 -10.83
CA TYR A 112 -0.03 -40.01 -12.08
C TYR A 112 1.01 -39.50 -13.08
N ALA A 113 2.09 -38.87 -12.62
CA ALA A 113 3.12 -38.32 -13.51
C ALA A 113 4.33 -39.23 -13.69
N LYS A 114 4.41 -40.33 -12.91
CA LYS A 114 5.58 -41.22 -12.81
C LYS A 114 6.86 -40.47 -12.42
N ILE A 115 6.73 -39.36 -11.70
CA ILE A 115 7.86 -38.58 -11.21
C ILE A 115 8.45 -39.32 -10.00
N ARG A 116 9.79 -39.47 -9.98
CA ARG A 116 10.47 -40.07 -8.83
C ARG A 116 10.37 -39.13 -7.63
N TRP A 117 10.16 -39.70 -6.45
CA TRP A 117 10.08 -38.96 -5.18
C TRP A 117 11.27 -38.04 -4.93
N THR A 118 12.47 -38.40 -5.40
CA THR A 118 13.66 -37.55 -5.31
C THR A 118 13.45 -36.19 -5.97
N TYR A 119 12.79 -36.12 -7.13
CA TYR A 119 12.52 -34.86 -7.82
C TYR A 119 11.47 -34.03 -7.09
N THR A 120 10.43 -34.66 -6.54
CA THR A 120 9.41 -33.99 -5.73
C THR A 120 10.04 -33.37 -4.48
N LEU A 121 10.94 -34.10 -3.80
CA LEU A 121 11.67 -33.59 -2.65
C LEU A 121 12.61 -32.44 -3.05
N THR A 122 13.34 -32.56 -4.16
CA THR A 122 14.18 -31.47 -4.65
C THR A 122 13.37 -30.24 -4.99
N LEU A 123 12.23 -30.40 -5.65
CA LEU A 123 11.29 -29.31 -5.94
C LEU A 123 10.84 -28.64 -4.65
N LEU A 124 10.44 -29.43 -3.65
CA LEU A 124 10.00 -28.94 -2.35
C LEU A 124 11.06 -28.05 -1.70
N VAL A 125 12.27 -28.57 -1.56
CA VAL A 125 13.38 -27.85 -0.95
C VAL A 125 13.71 -26.61 -1.76
N SER A 126 13.69 -26.68 -3.08
CA SER A 126 14.02 -25.54 -3.95
C SER A 126 12.99 -24.43 -3.85
N VAL A 127 11.70 -24.77 -3.85
CA VAL A 127 10.62 -23.80 -3.66
C VAL A 127 10.68 -23.24 -2.23
N ALA A 128 10.85 -24.07 -1.20
CA ALA A 128 10.98 -23.58 0.17
C ALA A 128 12.17 -22.61 0.35
N VAL A 129 13.33 -22.93 -0.22
CA VAL A 129 14.52 -22.06 -0.20
C VAL A 129 14.25 -20.77 -0.98
N LEU A 130 13.66 -20.86 -2.17
CA LEU A 130 13.27 -19.69 -2.95
C LEU A 130 12.35 -18.76 -2.14
N LEU A 131 11.35 -19.33 -1.47
CA LEU A 131 10.38 -18.59 -0.67
C LEU A 131 10.97 -17.99 0.61
N ALA A 132 11.99 -18.62 1.17
CA ALA A 132 12.76 -18.07 2.28
C ALA A 132 13.66 -16.90 1.85
N LEU A 133 14.20 -16.95 0.63
CA LEU A 133 15.06 -15.90 0.07
C LEU A 133 14.27 -14.72 -0.51
N ILE A 134 13.12 -15.00 -1.11
CA ILE A 134 12.26 -14.02 -1.78
C ILE A 134 10.82 -14.26 -1.30
N PRO A 135 10.37 -13.54 -0.27
CA PRO A 135 9.02 -13.69 0.25
C PRO A 135 7.96 -13.37 -0.83
N LEU A 136 7.03 -14.28 -1.09
CA LEU A 136 5.96 -14.06 -2.09
C LEU A 136 5.12 -12.83 -1.80
N GLY A 137 4.88 -12.53 -0.53
CA GLY A 137 4.15 -11.33 -0.12
C GLY A 137 4.81 -10.02 -0.58
N SER A 138 6.09 -10.08 -0.96
CA SER A 138 6.88 -8.99 -1.51
C SER A 138 6.95 -9.01 -3.03
N MET A 139 6.60 -10.13 -3.69
CA MET A 139 6.64 -10.24 -5.16
C MET A 139 5.86 -9.13 -5.87
N PRO A 140 4.64 -8.76 -5.44
CA PRO A 140 3.88 -7.74 -6.14
C PRO A 140 4.55 -6.35 -6.19
N PHE A 141 5.54 -6.07 -5.34
CA PHE A 141 6.37 -4.87 -5.45
C PHE A 141 7.31 -4.94 -6.66
N TYR A 142 7.90 -6.11 -6.94
CA TYR A 142 8.93 -6.30 -7.97
C TYR A 142 8.45 -6.13 -9.41
N SER A 143 7.18 -5.81 -9.64
CA SER A 143 6.73 -5.34 -10.97
C SER A 143 7.41 -4.01 -11.36
N LYS A 144 7.74 -3.17 -10.36
CA LYS A 144 8.44 -1.89 -10.57
C LYS A 144 9.48 -1.57 -9.48
N PHE A 145 9.31 -2.05 -8.26
CA PHE A 145 10.14 -1.69 -7.11
C PHE A 145 10.74 -2.90 -6.40
N GLY A 146 12.00 -2.81 -5.99
CA GLY A 146 12.57 -3.69 -4.97
C GLY A 146 12.28 -3.16 -3.57
N ILE A 147 12.17 -4.05 -2.58
CA ILE A 147 12.17 -3.64 -1.17
C ILE A 147 13.63 -3.47 -0.74
N ALA A 148 14.06 -2.24 -0.51
CA ALA A 148 15.41 -1.93 -0.04
C ALA A 148 15.53 -2.08 1.47
N ALA A 149 14.51 -1.64 2.21
CA ALA A 149 14.43 -1.79 3.66
C ALA A 149 12.98 -1.91 4.10
N LYS A 150 12.80 -2.50 5.28
CA LYS A 150 11.52 -2.62 5.97
C LYS A 150 11.74 -2.18 7.41
N SER A 151 10.87 -1.31 7.94
CA SER A 151 10.90 -0.96 9.36
C SER A 151 10.45 -2.12 10.23
N ASP A 152 10.82 -2.09 11.50
CA ASP A 152 10.10 -2.84 12.52
C ASP A 152 8.62 -2.44 12.53
N GLN A 153 7.77 -3.32 13.08
CA GLN A 153 6.37 -2.97 13.32
C GLN A 153 6.32 -1.86 14.36
N LEU A 154 5.79 -0.70 13.95
CA LEU A 154 5.58 0.43 14.85
C LEU A 154 4.31 0.18 15.68
N ASP A 155 4.26 0.74 16.90
CA ASP A 155 3.17 0.45 17.86
C ASP A 155 1.79 0.55 17.23
N ALA A 156 1.06 -0.56 17.36
CA ALA A 156 -0.05 -0.89 16.49
C ALA A 156 -1.39 -0.27 16.89
N ARG A 157 -1.38 0.90 17.53
CA ARG A 157 -2.62 1.47 18.06
C ARG A 157 -3.47 2.06 16.93
N PRO A 158 -4.78 1.78 16.90
CA PRO A 158 -5.68 2.15 15.81
C PRO A 158 -5.97 3.66 15.74
N LEU A 159 -5.45 4.47 16.66
CA LEU A 159 -5.87 5.87 16.83
C LEU A 159 -5.17 6.85 15.88
N PHE A 160 -3.98 6.53 15.36
CA PHE A 160 -3.25 7.44 14.49
C PHE A 160 -2.66 6.71 13.29
N PRO A 161 -3.10 7.00 12.06
CA PRO A 161 -2.35 6.63 10.89
C PRO A 161 -0.95 7.24 11.00
N LEU A 162 0.08 6.43 10.81
CA LEU A 162 1.45 6.90 10.74
C LEU A 162 1.61 7.61 9.41
N TYR A 163 1.72 8.93 9.41
CA TYR A 163 2.02 9.67 8.19
C TYR A 163 3.53 9.75 8.02
N PRO A 164 4.12 9.25 6.92
CA PRO A 164 5.49 9.59 6.56
C PRO A 164 5.51 11.07 6.17
N LEU A 165 6.28 11.86 6.91
CA LEU A 165 6.50 13.26 6.59
C LEU A 165 7.91 13.40 6.10
N VAL A 166 8.10 13.86 4.86
CA VAL A 166 9.43 14.06 4.31
C VAL A 166 9.71 15.55 4.28
N ASN A 167 10.76 15.95 4.99
CA ASN A 167 11.29 17.31 4.96
C ASN A 167 12.17 17.49 3.70
N LYS A 168 12.83 18.64 3.52
CA LYS A 168 13.83 18.94 2.46
C LYS A 168 15.09 18.03 2.49
N GLY A 169 14.94 16.72 2.63
CA GLY A 169 15.99 15.71 2.71
C GLY A 169 15.41 14.30 2.75
N ASN A 170 16.27 13.29 2.94
CA ASN A 170 15.89 11.88 2.85
C ASN A 170 15.23 11.32 4.13
N ALA A 171 14.95 12.18 5.10
CA ALA A 171 14.44 11.79 6.41
C ALA A 171 12.91 11.74 6.42
N ILE A 172 12.36 10.66 6.96
CA ILE A 172 10.93 10.47 7.16
C ILE A 172 10.62 10.68 8.63
N TYR A 173 9.67 11.54 8.95
CA TYR A 173 9.23 11.79 10.31
C TYR A 173 7.89 11.12 10.55
N SER A 174 7.72 10.51 11.72
CA SER A 174 6.43 9.98 12.15
C SER A 174 6.26 10.07 13.65
N LEU A 175 5.02 9.93 14.10
CA LEU A 175 4.70 9.77 15.51
C LEU A 175 5.30 8.44 16.00
N GLY A 176 5.99 8.51 17.11
CA GLY A 176 6.89 7.48 17.59
C GLY A 176 6.24 6.37 18.39
N ASP A 177 7.09 5.44 18.84
CA ASP A 177 6.66 4.42 19.78
C ASP A 177 6.18 5.13 21.03
N LEU A 178 4.94 4.83 21.39
CA LEU A 178 4.52 5.04 22.75
C LEU A 178 5.39 4.10 23.60
N PRO A 179 5.99 4.58 24.70
CA PRO A 179 6.83 3.73 25.53
C PRO A 179 6.06 2.47 25.87
N LYS A 180 6.67 1.30 25.60
CA LYS A 180 6.15 0.03 26.08
C LYS A 180 6.06 0.16 27.58
N THR A 181 4.86 0.36 28.09
CA THR A 181 4.62 0.37 29.52
C THR A 181 4.65 -1.09 29.97
N ASP A 182 5.20 -1.40 31.15
CA ASP A 182 5.16 -2.75 31.72
C ASP A 182 3.71 -3.31 31.79
N GLU A 183 2.70 -2.42 31.74
CA GLU A 183 1.28 -2.76 31.63
C GLU A 183 0.82 -3.24 30.24
N GLN A 184 1.59 -3.08 29.17
CA GLN A 184 1.27 -3.68 27.87
C GLN A 184 1.38 -5.21 27.89
N ASP A 185 2.27 -5.75 28.72
CA ASP A 185 2.32 -7.19 28.98
C ASP A 185 1.01 -7.66 29.63
N THR A 186 0.41 -6.85 30.52
CA THR A 186 -0.89 -7.18 31.12
C THR A 186 -2.07 -7.11 30.13
N LEU A 187 -2.02 -6.23 29.13
CA LEU A 187 -3.07 -6.18 28.09
C LEU A 187 -2.95 -7.34 27.09
N GLN A 188 -1.72 -7.75 26.75
CA GLN A 188 -1.52 -8.97 25.96
C GLN A 188 -1.94 -10.21 26.74
N GLU A 189 -1.70 -10.26 28.06
CA GLU A 189 -2.23 -11.31 28.92
C GLU A 189 -3.77 -11.33 28.94
N ASP A 190 -4.43 -10.16 29.06
CA ASP A 190 -5.89 -10.05 29.01
C ASP A 190 -6.48 -10.46 27.64
N GLU A 191 -5.85 -10.07 26.52
CA GLU A 191 -6.24 -10.50 25.18
C GLU A 191 -6.04 -12.00 24.96
N GLN A 192 -4.93 -12.57 25.44
CA GLN A 192 -4.67 -14.01 25.39
C GLN A 192 -5.69 -14.79 26.23
N GLN A 193 -6.08 -14.26 27.41
CA GLN A 193 -7.16 -14.84 28.21
C GLN A 193 -8.52 -14.78 27.47
N LEU A 194 -8.81 -13.68 26.77
CA LEU A 194 -10.01 -13.53 25.94
C LEU A 194 -10.05 -14.50 24.75
N GLU A 195 -8.92 -14.71 24.08
CA GLU A 195 -8.77 -15.71 23.01
C GLU A 195 -8.99 -17.14 23.51
N GLN A 196 -8.46 -17.48 24.69
CA GLN A 196 -8.69 -18.78 25.32
C GLN A 196 -10.17 -19.00 25.66
N VAL A 197 -10.89 -17.97 26.11
CA VAL A 197 -12.33 -18.04 26.39
C VAL A 197 -13.15 -18.22 25.10
N LYS A 198 -12.78 -17.52 24.00
CA LYS A 198 -13.44 -17.70 22.69
C LYS A 198 -13.32 -19.13 22.15
N LYS A 199 -12.18 -19.78 22.39
CA LYS A 199 -11.96 -21.19 22.00
C LYS A 199 -12.75 -22.18 22.85
N GLY A 200 -13.30 -21.76 24.00
CA GLY A 200 -14.04 -22.61 24.94
C GLY A 200 -15.56 -22.47 24.96
N SER A 201 -16.15 -21.44 24.32
CA SER A 201 -17.59 -21.16 24.47
C SER A 201 -18.42 -21.42 23.20
N ASN A 202 -19.45 -22.27 23.32
CA ASN A 202 -20.45 -22.54 22.27
C ASN A 202 -21.11 -21.23 21.78
N ALA A 203 -21.03 -21.00 20.46
CA ALA A 203 -21.18 -19.72 19.77
C ALA A 203 -22.61 -19.12 19.64
N SER A 204 -23.57 -19.45 20.52
CA SER A 204 -24.97 -19.04 20.32
C SER A 204 -25.53 -18.01 21.30
N SER A 205 -24.70 -17.32 22.11
CA SER A 205 -25.19 -16.31 23.10
C SER A 205 -24.49 -14.95 23.05
N THR A 206 -23.59 -14.69 22.09
CA THR A 206 -22.54 -13.68 22.26
C THR A 206 -22.67 -12.46 21.34
N LEU A 207 -23.70 -11.66 21.56
CA LEU A 207 -23.60 -10.21 21.30
C LEU A 207 -23.99 -9.42 22.56
N ARG A 208 -25.09 -9.81 23.22
CA ARG A 208 -25.43 -9.30 24.58
C ARG A 208 -24.41 -9.71 25.63
N ASP A 209 -23.97 -10.97 25.61
CA ASP A 209 -22.96 -11.44 26.57
C ASP A 209 -21.58 -10.81 26.30
N TRP A 210 -21.27 -10.51 25.03
CA TRP A 210 -20.07 -9.78 24.61
C TRP A 210 -20.11 -8.31 25.05
N PHE A 211 -21.21 -7.57 24.80
CA PHE A 211 -21.40 -6.20 25.31
C PHE A 211 -21.40 -6.18 26.85
N SER A 212 -22.06 -7.12 27.52
CA SER A 212 -22.08 -7.15 28.99
C SER A 212 -20.73 -7.51 29.63
N ARG A 213 -19.81 -8.17 28.90
CA ARG A 213 -18.45 -8.48 29.37
C ARG A 213 -17.43 -7.40 29.01
N LEU A 214 -17.59 -6.71 27.88
CA LEU A 214 -16.84 -5.48 27.57
C LEU A 214 -17.19 -4.34 28.55
N PHE A 215 -18.42 -4.35 29.07
CA PHE A 215 -18.93 -3.28 29.94
C PHE A 215 -19.35 -3.74 31.36
N GLY A 216 -19.00 -4.96 31.79
CA GLY A 216 -19.30 -5.49 33.13
C GLY A 216 -18.39 -6.68 33.51
N LYS A 217 -17.56 -6.58 34.55
CA LYS A 217 -17.98 -6.63 35.97
C LYS A 217 -17.48 -5.49 36.86
N LYS A 218 -16.79 -4.50 36.31
CA LYS A 218 -16.73 -3.16 36.90
C LYS A 218 -17.14 -2.20 35.80
N PRO A 219 -18.02 -1.21 36.06
CA PRO A 219 -18.16 -0.10 35.13
C PRO A 219 -16.75 0.41 34.91
N VAL A 220 -16.26 0.25 33.67
CA VAL A 220 -14.98 0.79 33.28
C VAL A 220 -15.16 2.28 33.42
N ASP A 221 -14.63 2.84 34.50
CA ASP A 221 -14.76 4.26 34.79
C ASP A 221 -14.26 5.01 33.55
N PRO A 222 -15.14 5.71 32.82
CA PRO A 222 -14.74 6.41 31.61
C PRO A 222 -13.60 7.40 31.89
N ASN A 223 -13.51 7.90 33.12
CA ASN A 223 -12.41 8.76 33.55
C ASN A 223 -11.10 7.98 33.71
N ALA A 224 -11.14 6.73 34.14
CA ALA A 224 -9.94 5.88 34.23
C ALA A 224 -9.44 5.47 32.84
N VAL A 225 -10.35 5.19 31.89
CA VAL A 225 -9.96 4.95 30.49
C VAL A 225 -9.46 6.22 29.83
N ALA A 226 -10.15 7.35 30.03
CA ALA A 226 -9.69 8.64 29.54
C ALA A 226 -8.33 9.01 30.14
N ALA A 227 -8.10 8.78 31.43
CA ALA A 227 -6.80 9.00 32.08
C ALA A 227 -5.73 8.03 31.58
N ARG A 228 -6.08 6.78 31.26
CA ARG A 228 -5.15 5.80 30.67
C ARG A 228 -4.77 6.18 29.24
N ILE A 229 -5.76 6.51 28.40
CA ILE A 229 -5.55 7.02 27.05
C ILE A 229 -4.74 8.31 27.12
N LYS A 230 -5.08 9.22 28.02
CA LYS A 230 -4.34 10.46 28.26
C LYS A 230 -2.88 10.17 28.63
N LYS A 231 -2.61 9.33 29.63
CA LYS A 231 -1.24 8.94 30.04
C LYS A 231 -0.45 8.30 28.90
N GLN A 232 -1.13 7.53 28.05
CA GLN A 232 -0.53 6.97 26.85
C GLN A 232 -0.19 8.09 25.85
N LEU A 233 -1.13 8.98 25.56
CA LEU A 233 -0.98 10.07 24.59
C LEU A 233 -0.21 11.29 25.11
N GLU A 234 0.15 11.30 26.40
CA GLU A 234 0.88 12.40 27.04
C GLU A 234 2.28 12.53 26.47
N ASN A 235 2.92 11.46 25.98
CA ASN A 235 4.24 11.56 25.39
C ASN A 235 4.37 10.65 24.17
N VAL A 236 4.42 11.26 22.99
CA VAL A 236 4.78 10.57 21.75
C VAL A 236 6.08 11.16 21.24
N ASP A 237 7.11 10.33 21.14
CA ASP A 237 8.37 10.73 20.52
C ASP A 237 8.11 11.08 19.06
N VAL A 238 8.74 12.10 18.50
CA VAL A 238 8.77 12.24 17.04
C VAL A 238 9.97 11.45 16.55
N LEU A 239 9.76 10.48 15.65
CA LEU A 239 10.85 9.66 15.12
C LEU A 239 11.25 10.13 13.74
N GLN A 240 12.56 10.15 13.51
CA GLN A 240 13.20 10.30 12.22
C GLN A 240 13.64 8.93 11.69
N PHE A 241 13.44 8.71 10.39
CA PHE A 241 13.90 7.52 9.68
C PHE A 241 14.76 7.89 8.49
N THR A 242 15.98 7.34 8.44
CA THR A 242 16.92 7.53 7.34
C THR A 242 17.12 6.24 6.54
N PRO A 243 17.15 6.30 5.19
CA PRO A 243 17.18 5.11 4.34
C PRO A 243 18.60 4.61 3.98
N ASP A 244 19.66 5.27 4.44
CA ASP A 244 21.00 5.21 3.82
C ASP A 244 21.68 3.83 3.84
N THR A 245 21.33 2.92 4.76
CA THR A 245 21.90 1.54 4.82
C THR A 245 20.97 0.49 5.45
N GLY A 246 19.67 0.77 5.51
CA GLY A 246 18.76 0.11 6.44
C GLY A 246 18.17 1.15 7.38
N TYR A 247 16.90 0.96 7.70
CA TYR A 247 16.09 1.90 8.44
C TYR A 247 16.70 2.17 9.83
N LYS A 248 17.11 3.41 10.10
CA LYS A 248 17.53 3.85 11.45
C LYS A 248 16.44 4.69 12.07
N LYS A 249 16.02 4.33 13.29
CA LYS A 249 15.02 5.05 14.10
C LYS A 249 15.74 5.93 15.11
N GLU A 250 15.54 7.25 15.04
CA GLU A 250 16.12 8.20 15.99
C GLU A 250 15.06 9.22 16.44
N PRO A 251 15.12 9.74 17.68
CA PRO A 251 14.26 10.85 18.06
C PRO A 251 14.60 12.12 17.25
N ALA A 252 13.58 12.82 16.77
CA ALA A 252 13.74 14.05 16.00
C ALA A 252 14.14 15.22 16.90
N THR A 253 15.02 16.06 16.38
CA THR A 253 15.46 17.30 17.01
C THR A 253 14.43 18.42 16.84
N GLN A 254 14.52 19.45 17.69
CA GLN A 254 13.64 20.62 17.58
C GLN A 254 13.75 21.31 16.22
N ALA A 255 14.95 21.42 15.65
CA ALA A 255 15.16 22.07 14.36
C ALA A 255 14.51 21.28 13.21
N GLU A 256 14.60 19.96 13.26
CA GLU A 256 13.96 19.09 12.27
C GLU A 256 12.45 19.19 12.32
N VAL A 257 11.85 19.12 13.52
CA VAL A 257 10.40 19.26 13.67
C VAL A 257 9.92 20.65 13.27
N ALA A 258 10.65 21.71 13.66
CA ALA A 258 10.31 23.07 13.27
C ALA A 258 10.24 23.24 11.74
N SER A 259 11.12 22.58 10.99
CA SER A 259 11.11 22.67 9.52
C SER A 259 9.98 21.91 8.82
N LEU A 260 9.18 21.13 9.56
CA LEU A 260 8.00 20.47 9.01
C LEU A 260 6.82 21.45 8.84
N PRO A 261 5.92 21.22 7.88
CA PRO A 261 4.66 21.94 7.81
C PRO A 261 3.82 21.69 9.08
N PHE A 262 3.12 22.71 9.56
CA PHE A 262 2.21 22.57 10.71
C PHE A 262 1.15 21.48 10.50
N SER A 263 0.61 21.35 9.29
CA SER A 263 -0.40 20.33 8.96
C SER A 263 0.07 18.89 9.18
N SER A 264 1.39 18.68 9.22
CA SER A 264 2.01 17.37 9.31
C SER A 264 1.89 16.72 10.70
N LEU A 265 2.35 17.43 11.74
CA LEU A 265 2.30 16.95 13.13
C LEU A 265 1.36 17.79 14.00
N GLY A 266 1.16 19.06 13.64
CA GLY A 266 0.28 19.99 14.35
C GLY A 266 -1.18 19.55 14.40
N LEU A 267 -1.62 18.79 13.41
CA LEU A 267 -3.00 18.30 13.32
C LEU A 267 -3.14 16.83 13.70
N ALA A 268 -2.12 16.23 14.33
CA ALA A 268 -2.29 14.89 14.87
C ALA A 268 -3.40 14.90 15.94
N GLY A 269 -4.32 13.94 15.87
CA GLY A 269 -5.48 13.85 16.76
C GLY A 269 -6.62 14.81 16.47
N PHE A 270 -6.52 15.62 15.41
CA PHE A 270 -7.66 16.39 14.90
C PHE A 270 -8.86 15.45 14.55
N PRO A 271 -10.12 15.89 14.76
CA PRO A 271 -10.52 17.15 15.37
C PRO A 271 -10.62 17.11 16.91
N TYR A 272 -10.38 15.96 17.55
CA TYR A 272 -10.74 15.76 18.96
C TYR A 272 -9.67 16.26 19.95
N TYR A 273 -8.43 16.35 19.50
CA TYR A 273 -7.30 16.74 20.33
C TYR A 273 -6.60 17.96 19.75
N SER A 274 -6.10 18.83 20.62
CA SER A 274 -5.07 19.80 20.30
C SER A 274 -3.70 19.19 20.62
N SER A 275 -2.73 19.51 19.78
CA SER A 275 -1.35 19.06 19.92
C SER A 275 -0.52 20.14 20.59
N SER A 276 0.36 19.73 21.49
CA SER A 276 1.39 20.59 22.10
C SER A 276 2.72 19.84 22.16
N TRP A 277 3.83 20.56 22.37
CA TRP A 277 5.16 19.98 22.25
C TRP A 277 6.07 20.39 23.41
N SER A 278 6.87 19.45 23.90
CA SER A 278 8.02 19.71 24.79
C SER A 278 9.32 19.27 24.11
N VAL A 279 10.45 19.83 24.54
CA VAL A 279 11.76 19.29 24.19
C VAL A 279 12.48 18.95 25.48
N GLU A 280 12.77 17.67 25.65
CA GLU A 280 13.43 17.13 26.83
C GLU A 280 14.73 16.47 26.38
N ASN A 281 15.87 16.95 26.87
CA ASN A 281 17.19 16.44 26.50
C ASN A 281 17.45 16.42 24.97
N GLY A 282 16.89 17.39 24.24
CA GLY A 282 17.01 17.50 22.79
C GLY A 282 16.01 16.66 21.98
N VAL A 283 15.20 15.83 22.65
CA VAL A 283 14.15 15.02 22.03
C VAL A 283 12.84 15.78 22.02
N VAL A 284 12.20 15.89 20.85
CA VAL A 284 10.85 16.47 20.73
C VAL A 284 9.80 15.43 21.12
N LYS A 285 8.93 15.81 22.05
CA LYS A 285 7.77 15.04 22.46
C LYS A 285 6.49 15.79 22.10
N GLN A 286 5.50 15.07 21.61
CA GLN A 286 4.17 15.58 21.35
C GLN A 286 3.19 15.11 22.43
N HIS A 287 2.35 16.04 22.89
CA HIS A 287 1.34 15.88 23.93
C HIS A 287 -0.03 16.15 23.32
N PHE A 288 -0.99 15.25 23.52
CA PHE A 288 -2.37 15.43 23.05
C PHE A 288 -3.31 15.85 24.19
N THR A 289 -4.02 16.96 24.02
CA THR A 289 -5.01 17.46 24.98
C THR A 289 -6.40 17.42 24.34
N PRO A 290 -7.42 16.79 24.94
CA PRO A 290 -8.78 16.86 24.43
C PRO A 290 -9.27 18.30 24.34
N VAL A 291 -9.85 18.69 23.20
CA VAL A 291 -10.36 20.05 22.99
C VAL A 291 -11.65 20.31 23.78
N ASP A 292 -12.45 19.26 23.97
CA ASP A 292 -13.68 19.29 24.74
C ASP A 292 -13.67 18.22 25.84
N ASP A 293 -14.54 18.38 26.85
CA ASP A 293 -14.84 17.30 27.79
C ASP A 293 -15.37 16.09 26.99
N PRO A 294 -14.79 14.88 27.14
CA PRO A 294 -15.27 13.66 26.49
C PRO A 294 -16.78 13.43 26.63
N LYS A 295 -17.39 13.88 27.74
CA LYS A 295 -18.84 13.85 27.93
C LYS A 295 -19.58 14.73 26.93
N GLN A 296 -19.09 15.93 26.66
CA GLN A 296 -19.69 16.85 25.68
C GLN A 296 -19.59 16.28 24.26
N VAL A 297 -18.44 15.69 23.92
CA VAL A 297 -18.24 14.98 22.64
C VAL A 297 -19.27 13.87 22.52
N LEU A 298 -19.40 13.03 23.56
CA LEU A 298 -20.38 11.93 23.57
C LEU A 298 -21.82 12.43 23.45
N THR A 299 -22.19 13.50 24.16
CA THR A 299 -23.53 14.08 24.08
C THR A 299 -23.83 14.66 22.70
N SER A 300 -22.83 15.22 22.00
CA SER A 300 -23.02 15.75 20.63
C SER A 300 -23.36 14.65 19.61
N PHE A 301 -22.94 13.40 19.85
CA PHE A 301 -23.34 12.27 19.01
C PHE A 301 -24.81 11.87 19.17
N PHE A 302 -25.46 12.24 20.28
CA PHE A 302 -26.87 11.95 20.53
C PHE A 302 -27.82 13.02 19.97
N ASP A 303 -27.30 14.16 19.51
CA ASP A 303 -28.06 15.20 18.80
C ASP A 303 -27.51 15.39 17.37
N PRO A 304 -28.07 14.67 16.37
CA PRO A 304 -27.55 14.65 15.01
C PRO A 304 -27.69 15.99 14.27
N LEU A 305 -28.51 16.94 14.74
CA LEU A 305 -28.58 18.28 14.15
C LEU A 305 -27.44 19.17 14.68
N SER A 306 -27.00 18.95 15.92
CA SER A 306 -25.88 19.69 16.51
C SER A 306 -24.52 19.16 16.09
N ILE A 307 -24.43 17.88 15.67
CA ILE A 307 -23.14 17.20 15.48
C ILE A 307 -22.24 17.91 14.46
N THR A 308 -22.79 18.38 13.33
CA THR A 308 -22.00 19.05 12.30
C THR A 308 -21.42 20.36 12.82
N VAL A 309 -22.25 21.20 13.43
CA VAL A 309 -21.82 22.49 14.01
C VAL A 309 -20.81 22.26 15.14
N ALA A 310 -21.07 21.29 16.02
CA ALA A 310 -20.16 20.94 17.11
C ALA A 310 -18.82 20.40 16.60
N MET A 311 -18.81 19.63 15.50
CA MET A 311 -17.58 19.16 14.87
C MET A 311 -16.81 20.29 14.21
N ASP A 312 -17.48 21.22 13.51
CA ASP A 312 -16.84 22.37 12.89
C ASP A 312 -16.20 23.30 13.93
N GLU A 313 -16.93 23.60 15.01
CA GLU A 313 -16.39 24.39 16.12
C GLU A 313 -15.21 23.71 16.81
N ARG A 314 -15.31 22.40 17.04
CA ARG A 314 -14.26 21.60 17.66
C ARG A 314 -13.02 21.54 16.76
N ALA A 315 -13.21 21.32 15.47
CA ALA A 315 -12.16 21.36 14.46
C ALA A 315 -11.45 22.72 14.47
N ALA A 316 -12.20 23.82 14.43
CA ALA A 316 -11.64 25.17 14.47
C ALA A 316 -10.82 25.44 15.75
N ARG A 317 -11.34 25.01 16.92
CA ARG A 317 -10.61 25.11 18.20
C ARG A 317 -9.34 24.26 18.21
N SER A 318 -9.42 22.99 17.82
CA SER A 318 -8.29 22.05 17.70
C SER A 318 -7.16 22.66 16.87
N VAL A 319 -7.47 23.14 15.66
CA VAL A 319 -6.50 23.74 14.75
C VAL A 319 -5.85 24.98 15.36
N LYS A 320 -6.67 25.87 15.93
CA LYS A 320 -6.20 27.12 16.53
C LYS A 320 -5.27 26.88 17.72
N GLU A 321 -5.67 26.02 18.65
CA GLU A 321 -4.86 25.67 19.82
C GLU A 321 -3.56 24.98 19.43
N SER A 322 -3.64 23.96 18.56
CA SER A 322 -2.45 23.28 18.04
C SER A 322 -1.48 24.24 17.36
N ARG A 323 -1.99 25.21 16.58
CA ARG A 323 -1.17 26.19 15.89
C ARG A 323 -0.49 27.15 16.87
N ASN A 324 -1.21 27.63 17.87
CA ASN A 324 -0.63 28.46 18.93
C ASN A 324 0.50 27.70 19.65
N ASN A 325 0.23 26.46 20.06
CA ASN A 325 1.23 25.61 20.69
C ASN A 325 2.45 25.36 19.79
N TRP A 326 2.25 25.22 18.47
CA TRP A 326 3.32 25.03 17.50
C TRP A 326 4.18 26.28 17.38
N ASN A 327 3.53 27.44 17.22
CA ASN A 327 4.20 28.74 17.11
C ASN A 327 4.98 29.06 18.39
N ASP A 328 4.38 28.82 19.56
CA ASP A 328 5.02 29.01 20.86
C ASP A 328 6.27 28.14 21.02
N ARG A 329 6.24 26.91 20.48
CA ARG A 329 7.37 25.97 20.63
C ARG A 329 8.46 26.15 19.59
N PHE A 330 8.10 26.36 18.34
CA PHE A 330 9.03 26.31 17.20
C PHE A 330 9.32 27.70 16.61
N GLY A 331 8.65 28.76 17.07
CA GLY A 331 8.96 30.16 16.72
C GLY A 331 8.68 30.52 15.25
N LEU A 332 7.99 29.64 14.51
CA LEU A 332 7.62 29.88 13.13
C LEU A 332 6.18 30.36 13.10
N HIS A 333 5.97 31.66 12.86
CA HIS A 333 4.63 32.16 12.54
C HIS A 333 4.16 31.46 11.26
N THR A 334 3.29 30.47 11.39
CA THR A 334 2.63 29.85 10.24
C THR A 334 1.75 30.93 9.60
N ASN A 335 2.21 31.49 8.47
CA ASN A 335 1.60 32.66 7.88
C ASN A 335 0.16 32.39 7.43
N VAL A 336 -0.69 33.38 7.74
CA VAL A 336 -2.09 33.56 7.34
C VAL A 336 -3.11 32.66 8.07
N GLU A 337 -3.89 33.28 8.96
CA GLU A 337 -5.16 32.76 9.45
C GLU A 337 -6.28 33.35 8.60
N ILE A 338 -7.10 32.49 7.99
CA ILE A 338 -8.38 32.91 7.41
C ILE A 338 -9.46 32.26 8.28
N PRO A 339 -10.26 33.04 9.03
CA PRO A 339 -11.27 32.48 9.93
C PRO A 339 -12.22 31.54 9.19
N GLY A 340 -12.30 30.28 9.64
CA GLY A 340 -13.18 29.25 9.06
C GLY A 340 -12.70 28.64 7.74
N ALA A 341 -11.44 28.86 7.35
CA ALA A 341 -10.88 28.29 6.12
C ALA A 341 -9.42 27.84 6.27
N THR A 342 -9.06 26.73 5.64
CA THR A 342 -7.70 26.19 5.68
C THR A 342 -7.00 26.48 4.36
N ILE A 343 -5.83 27.13 4.39
CA ILE A 343 -4.96 27.18 3.21
C ILE A 343 -4.40 25.77 3.01
N ILE A 344 -4.81 25.12 1.92
CA ILE A 344 -4.43 23.75 1.61
C ILE A 344 -3.33 23.66 0.56
N GLY A 345 -3.02 24.77 -0.11
CA GLY A 345 -1.85 24.83 -0.98
C GLY A 345 -1.66 26.18 -1.68
N GLN A 346 -0.58 26.27 -2.44
CA GLN A 346 -0.19 27.43 -3.24
C GLN A 346 0.29 26.93 -4.60
N GLY A 347 -0.10 27.62 -5.67
CA GLY A 347 0.29 27.27 -7.04
C GLY A 347 0.20 28.48 -7.97
N LYS A 348 0.56 28.29 -9.23
CA LYS A 348 0.44 29.29 -10.29
C LYS A 348 -0.61 28.83 -11.30
N PHE A 349 -1.83 29.33 -11.17
CA PHE A 349 -2.97 28.88 -11.98
C PHE A 349 -3.29 29.81 -13.16
N LEU A 350 -2.79 31.05 -13.16
CA LEU A 350 -3.05 32.04 -14.21
C LEU A 350 -1.74 32.62 -14.80
N PRO A 351 -1.66 32.81 -16.12
CA PRO A 351 -0.49 33.39 -16.76
C PRO A 351 -0.32 34.87 -16.39
N GLY A 352 0.93 35.32 -16.25
CA GLY A 352 1.25 36.73 -15.98
C GLY A 352 0.86 37.25 -14.59
N THR A 353 0.31 36.40 -13.73
CA THR A 353 -0.02 36.73 -12.34
C THR A 353 1.04 36.17 -11.38
N GLY A 354 0.94 36.56 -10.09
CA GLY A 354 1.70 35.94 -9.02
C GLY A 354 1.29 34.49 -8.77
N THR A 355 1.63 33.98 -7.59
CA THR A 355 1.08 32.71 -7.11
C THR A 355 -0.28 32.96 -6.48
N GLN A 356 -1.12 31.93 -6.46
CA GLN A 356 -2.42 31.94 -5.81
C GLN A 356 -2.43 30.94 -4.66
N LEU A 357 -3.25 31.23 -3.65
CA LEU A 357 -3.52 30.34 -2.53
C LEU A 357 -4.83 29.61 -2.78
N VAL A 358 -4.84 28.30 -2.51
CA VAL A 358 -6.04 27.48 -2.49
C VAL A 358 -6.52 27.38 -1.05
N ILE A 359 -7.74 27.85 -0.83
CA ILE A 359 -8.39 27.93 0.46
C ILE A 359 -9.58 26.98 0.47
N GLU A 360 -9.57 26.03 1.40
CA GLU A 360 -10.70 25.14 1.68
C GLU A 360 -11.70 25.83 2.61
N GLY A 361 -12.96 25.92 2.18
CA GLY A 361 -14.10 26.32 3.00
C GLY A 361 -15.09 25.18 3.17
N ALA A 362 -16.33 25.51 3.57
CA ALA A 362 -17.41 24.52 3.73
C ALA A 362 -17.84 23.94 2.37
N ASN A 363 -17.23 22.82 1.98
CA ASN A 363 -17.48 22.13 0.70
C ASN A 363 -17.19 22.98 -0.55
N GLU A 364 -16.25 23.93 -0.45
CA GLU A 364 -15.82 24.75 -1.58
C GLU A 364 -14.31 25.03 -1.52
N LEU A 365 -13.69 25.18 -2.68
CA LEU A 365 -12.33 25.65 -2.85
C LEU A 365 -12.35 27.07 -3.41
N LYS A 366 -11.70 27.99 -2.72
CA LYS A 366 -11.49 29.37 -3.19
C LYS A 366 -10.05 29.54 -3.59
N LEU A 367 -9.85 30.16 -4.75
CA LEU A 367 -8.53 30.58 -5.19
C LEU A 367 -8.41 32.08 -4.96
N VAL A 368 -7.39 32.54 -4.24
CA VAL A 368 -7.12 33.97 -4.01
C VAL A 368 -5.70 34.31 -4.43
N ASP A 369 -5.44 35.59 -4.72
CA ASP A 369 -4.08 36.06 -4.98
C ASP A 369 -3.24 35.97 -3.69
N ALA A 370 -2.06 35.34 -3.74
CA ALA A 370 -1.20 35.22 -2.56
C ALA A 370 -0.70 36.56 -2.02
N SER A 371 -0.64 37.61 -2.86
CA SER A 371 -0.29 38.97 -2.44
C SER A 371 -1.43 39.68 -1.71
N HIS A 372 -2.67 39.21 -1.87
CA HIS A 372 -3.87 39.75 -1.25
C HIS A 372 -4.77 38.61 -0.76
N PRO A 373 -4.35 37.86 0.27
CA PRO A 373 -5.07 36.67 0.74
C PRO A 373 -6.48 36.98 1.27
N ASP A 374 -6.70 38.21 1.75
CA ASP A 374 -8.01 38.72 2.21
C ASP A 374 -8.87 39.29 1.05
N GLY A 375 -8.35 39.24 -0.18
CA GLY A 375 -9.03 39.72 -1.38
C GLY A 375 -10.22 38.85 -1.80
N PRO A 376 -11.00 39.30 -2.79
CA PRO A 376 -12.04 38.46 -3.37
C PRO A 376 -11.44 37.20 -4.01
N ALA A 377 -12.18 36.09 -3.95
CA ALA A 377 -11.78 34.88 -4.66
C ALA A 377 -11.70 35.14 -6.18
N LEU A 378 -10.56 34.82 -6.78
CA LEU A 378 -10.35 34.81 -8.22
C LEU A 378 -11.26 33.78 -8.88
N ALA A 379 -11.34 32.60 -8.29
CA ALA A 379 -12.19 31.51 -8.73
C ALA A 379 -12.75 30.74 -7.52
N THR A 380 -13.88 30.07 -7.71
CA THR A 380 -14.46 29.19 -6.69
C THR A 380 -14.92 27.89 -7.34
N TRP A 381 -14.51 26.77 -6.77
CA TRP A 381 -15.05 25.45 -7.10
C TRP A 381 -15.91 24.98 -5.93
N LYS A 382 -17.10 24.44 -6.21
CA LYS A 382 -18.01 23.96 -5.17
C LYS A 382 -18.23 22.47 -5.33
N GLY A 383 -18.02 21.73 -4.24
CA GLY A 383 -18.47 20.36 -4.13
C GLY A 383 -20.00 20.31 -4.13
N THR A 384 -20.55 19.14 -4.40
CA THR A 384 -21.99 18.90 -4.27
C THR A 384 -22.24 17.96 -3.10
N TRP A 385 -23.50 17.72 -2.73
CA TRP A 385 -23.82 16.69 -1.75
C TRP A 385 -23.48 15.27 -2.24
N VAL A 386 -23.53 15.05 -3.56
CA VAL A 386 -23.21 13.76 -4.19
C VAL A 386 -21.71 13.60 -4.40
N GLU A 387 -21.01 14.71 -4.60
CA GLU A 387 -19.56 14.77 -4.83
C GLU A 387 -18.95 15.77 -3.84
N PRO A 388 -18.92 15.43 -2.54
CA PRO A 388 -18.37 16.34 -1.54
C PRO A 388 -16.86 16.52 -1.76
N LEU A 389 -16.39 17.73 -1.50
CA LEU A 389 -14.98 18.05 -1.46
C LEU A 389 -14.31 17.23 -0.36
N THR A 390 -13.15 16.67 -0.68
CA THR A 390 -12.23 16.08 0.29
C THR A 390 -11.07 17.03 0.51
N SER A 391 -10.55 17.09 1.73
CA SER A 391 -9.35 17.88 2.07
C SER A 391 -8.06 17.37 1.41
N ASP A 392 -8.16 16.32 0.61
CA ASP A 392 -7.06 15.71 -0.10
C ASP A 392 -7.07 16.15 -1.57
N LEU A 393 -6.15 17.05 -1.91
CA LEU A 393 -5.90 17.50 -3.26
C LEU A 393 -4.41 17.67 -3.51
N ILE A 394 -4.06 17.70 -4.79
CA ILE A 394 -2.69 17.95 -5.25
C ILE A 394 -2.71 19.12 -6.22
N ILE A 395 -1.73 19.99 -6.07
CA ILE A 395 -1.47 21.12 -6.96
C ILE A 395 -0.20 20.79 -7.73
N ALA A 396 -0.28 20.72 -9.05
CA ALA A 396 0.89 20.50 -9.90
C ALA A 396 0.58 20.80 -11.37
N ASP A 397 1.54 21.36 -12.08
CA ASP A 397 1.62 21.35 -13.55
C ASP A 397 1.80 19.90 -14.04
N ILE A 398 0.76 19.32 -14.62
CA ILE A 398 0.77 17.94 -15.14
C ILE A 398 0.87 17.87 -16.66
N ASP A 399 0.62 18.97 -17.38
CA ASP A 399 0.65 19.02 -18.84
C ASP A 399 1.90 19.74 -19.41
N GLY A 400 2.68 20.37 -18.55
CA GLY A 400 3.97 21.00 -18.82
C GLY A 400 3.86 22.42 -19.38
N ASP A 401 2.73 23.10 -19.24
CA ASP A 401 2.53 24.46 -19.75
C ASP A 401 2.98 25.58 -18.78
N GLY A 402 3.48 25.21 -17.60
CA GLY A 402 3.96 26.12 -16.58
C GLY A 402 2.84 26.79 -15.75
N LEU A 403 1.62 26.27 -15.83
CA LEU A 403 0.50 26.54 -14.93
C LEU A 403 0.11 25.25 -14.19
N ASP A 404 -0.29 25.38 -12.93
CA ASP A 404 -0.68 24.24 -12.11
C ASP A 404 -2.16 23.86 -12.33
N GLU A 405 -2.43 22.55 -12.29
CA GLU A 405 -3.76 21.97 -12.18
C GLU A 405 -4.12 21.63 -10.72
N LEU A 406 -5.43 21.49 -10.46
CA LEU A 406 -5.95 20.87 -9.23
C LEU A 406 -6.36 19.42 -9.50
N LEU A 407 -5.73 18.48 -8.81
CA LEU A 407 -6.14 17.08 -8.78
C LEU A 407 -6.92 16.87 -7.47
N ILE A 408 -8.23 16.63 -7.57
CA ILE A 408 -9.14 16.58 -6.42
C ILE A 408 -9.67 15.15 -6.24
N ASN A 409 -9.58 14.62 -5.02
CA ASN A 409 -10.02 13.28 -4.65
C ASN A 409 -11.49 13.19 -4.24
N THR A 410 -12.39 13.84 -5.00
CA THR A 410 -13.83 13.61 -4.89
C THR A 410 -14.20 12.22 -5.40
N THR A 411 -15.46 11.83 -5.25
CA THR A 411 -16.01 10.65 -5.93
C THR A 411 -16.99 11.14 -6.99
N PRO A 412 -16.63 11.16 -8.28
CA PRO A 412 -15.37 10.71 -8.87
C PRO A 412 -14.22 11.72 -8.72
N ALA A 413 -12.97 11.25 -8.74
CA ALA A 413 -11.77 12.08 -8.72
C ALA A 413 -11.63 12.87 -10.03
N LYS A 414 -11.13 14.11 -9.96
CA LYS A 414 -11.09 15.07 -11.07
C LYS A 414 -9.76 15.79 -11.19
N ILE A 415 -9.41 16.17 -12.41
CA ILE A 415 -8.33 17.10 -12.72
C ILE A 415 -8.96 18.37 -13.27
N LEU A 416 -8.71 19.50 -12.61
CA LEU A 416 -9.25 20.80 -12.98
C LEU A 416 -8.13 21.75 -13.41
N LYS A 417 -8.37 22.50 -14.49
CA LYS A 417 -7.50 23.59 -14.95
C LYS A 417 -8.27 24.90 -14.89
N LEU A 418 -7.63 25.95 -14.40
CA LEU A 418 -8.24 27.27 -14.35
C LEU A 418 -8.08 27.96 -15.71
N LYS A 419 -9.19 28.42 -16.29
CA LYS A 419 -9.19 29.19 -17.53
C LYS A 419 -8.88 30.67 -17.27
N PRO A 420 -8.39 31.41 -18.29
CA PRO A 420 -8.17 32.86 -18.18
C PRO A 420 -9.41 33.68 -17.81
N ASP A 421 -10.63 33.16 -18.03
CA ASP A 421 -11.89 33.77 -17.63
C ASP A 421 -12.29 33.45 -16.16
N HIS A 422 -11.38 32.84 -15.42
CA HIS A 422 -11.51 32.41 -14.03
C HIS A 422 -12.57 31.31 -13.80
N THR A 423 -12.89 30.54 -14.83
CA THR A 423 -13.74 29.35 -14.71
C THR A 423 -12.92 28.06 -14.64
N TRP A 424 -13.40 27.07 -13.91
CA TRP A 424 -12.75 25.76 -13.83
C TRP A 424 -13.17 24.86 -15.00
N GLU A 425 -12.19 24.34 -15.73
CA GLU A 425 -12.38 23.29 -16.73
C GLU A 425 -11.99 21.93 -16.16
N THR A 426 -12.82 20.91 -16.37
CA THR A 426 -12.47 19.53 -16.03
C THR A 426 -11.70 18.92 -17.19
N LEU A 427 -10.39 18.69 -16.99
CA LEU A 427 -9.52 18.04 -17.97
C LEU A 427 -9.71 16.53 -18.01
N TRP A 428 -9.92 15.93 -16.84
CA TRP A 428 -10.10 14.49 -16.67
C TRP A 428 -10.98 14.20 -15.46
N GLN A 429 -11.71 13.09 -15.53
CA GLN A 429 -12.53 12.57 -14.45
C GLN A 429 -12.45 11.04 -14.42
N SER A 430 -12.26 10.47 -13.24
CA SER A 430 -12.39 9.02 -13.06
C SER A 430 -13.82 8.61 -13.42
N GLY A 431 -13.98 7.62 -14.30
CA GLY A 431 -15.29 7.30 -14.88
C GLY A 431 -16.36 6.98 -13.81
N LEU A 432 -17.63 7.24 -14.11
CA LEU A 432 -18.78 7.12 -13.19
C LEU A 432 -19.21 5.67 -12.85
N ALA A 433 -18.47 4.66 -13.30
CA ALA A 433 -18.80 3.28 -12.94
C ALA A 433 -18.44 3.07 -11.46
N LYS A 434 -19.33 2.43 -10.68
CA LYS A 434 -19.15 2.15 -9.23
C LYS A 434 -17.75 1.62 -8.86
N GLU A 435 -17.12 0.88 -9.77
CA GLU A 435 -15.77 0.32 -9.59
C GLU A 435 -14.67 1.39 -9.52
N LYS A 436 -14.91 2.60 -10.05
CA LYS A 436 -13.96 3.72 -10.11
C LYS A 436 -14.16 4.77 -9.01
N ASP A 437 -15.16 4.60 -8.14
CA ASP A 437 -15.44 5.50 -7.01
C ASP A 437 -14.29 5.58 -6.01
N SER A 438 -13.35 4.64 -6.09
CA SER A 438 -12.20 4.52 -5.20
C SER A 438 -10.88 5.00 -5.80
N PHE A 439 -10.87 5.51 -7.03
CA PHE A 439 -9.67 6.12 -7.62
C PHE A 439 -9.25 7.35 -6.79
N ARG A 440 -7.97 7.43 -6.42
CA ARG A 440 -7.43 8.51 -5.59
C ARG A 440 -6.04 8.91 -6.07
N PHE A 441 -5.84 10.19 -6.36
CA PHE A 441 -4.52 10.76 -6.55
C PHE A 441 -3.76 10.78 -5.23
N GLU A 442 -2.47 10.44 -5.24
CA GLU A 442 -1.63 10.47 -4.04
C GLU A 442 -0.64 11.64 -4.11
N PHE A 443 0.04 11.83 -5.24
CA PHE A 443 0.92 12.98 -5.50
C PHE A 443 1.33 13.06 -6.98
N VAL A 444 2.05 14.12 -7.36
CA VAL A 444 2.71 14.24 -8.67
C VAL A 444 4.22 14.23 -8.47
N SER A 445 4.92 13.37 -9.22
CA SER A 445 6.36 13.20 -9.18
C SER A 445 7.01 13.62 -10.49
N HIS A 446 8.26 14.08 -10.42
CA HIS A 446 9.09 14.26 -11.59
C HIS A 446 10.03 13.06 -11.71
N ASP A 447 9.77 12.13 -12.65
CA ASP A 447 10.70 11.04 -12.97
C ASP A 447 11.73 11.57 -13.97
N PRO A 448 13.03 11.59 -13.67
CA PRO A 448 14.05 12.14 -14.57
C PRO A 448 14.15 11.38 -15.90
N ASN A 449 13.63 10.15 -15.98
CA ASN A 449 13.60 9.38 -17.23
C ASN A 449 12.39 9.72 -18.11
N LEU A 450 11.39 10.41 -17.56
CA LEU A 450 10.18 10.81 -18.26
C LEU A 450 10.20 12.32 -18.48
N LYS A 451 9.85 12.75 -19.71
CA LYS A 451 9.78 14.18 -20.06
C LYS A 451 8.58 14.89 -19.44
N LYS A 452 7.60 14.14 -18.95
CA LYS A 452 6.35 14.64 -18.40
C LYS A 452 6.29 14.32 -16.90
N PRO A 453 5.63 15.17 -16.10
CA PRO A 453 5.23 14.84 -14.74
C PRO A 453 4.46 13.52 -14.69
N VAL A 454 4.63 12.79 -13.59
CA VAL A 454 4.03 11.49 -13.35
C VAL A 454 3.03 11.62 -12.21
N ILE A 455 1.76 11.38 -12.51
CA ILE A 455 0.69 11.34 -11.53
C ILE A 455 0.71 9.97 -10.87
N ILE A 456 0.85 9.95 -9.55
CA ILE A 456 0.78 8.74 -8.74
C ILE A 456 -0.60 8.66 -8.12
N ALA A 457 -1.26 7.53 -8.31
CA ALA A 457 -2.62 7.31 -7.87
C ALA A 457 -2.84 5.88 -7.39
N ASN A 458 -3.80 5.73 -6.48
CA ASN A 458 -4.38 4.46 -6.07
C ASN A 458 -5.54 4.12 -7.02
N ASP A 459 -5.26 3.25 -7.99
CA ASP A 459 -6.20 2.83 -9.04
C ASP A 459 -6.96 1.56 -8.61
N PRO A 460 -8.30 1.51 -8.69
CA PRO A 460 -9.10 0.34 -8.36
C PRO A 460 -8.83 -0.89 -9.23
N SER A 461 -9.07 -2.06 -8.66
CA SER A 461 -9.15 -3.32 -9.41
C SER A 461 -10.35 -3.31 -10.37
N LEU A 462 -10.19 -3.87 -11.59
CA LEU A 462 -11.29 -4.05 -12.55
C LEU A 462 -12.10 -5.36 -12.35
N ILE A 463 -11.80 -6.14 -11.32
CA ILE A 463 -12.46 -7.45 -11.06
C ILE A 463 -13.18 -7.47 -9.72
N ARG A 464 -12.64 -6.75 -8.75
CA ARG A 464 -13.10 -6.82 -7.38
C ARG A 464 -14.08 -5.68 -7.15
N ASP A 465 -15.29 -6.02 -6.73
CA ASP A 465 -16.28 -5.08 -6.18
C ASP A 465 -15.84 -4.45 -4.84
N VAL A 466 -14.68 -4.87 -4.32
CA VAL A 466 -14.09 -4.39 -3.07
C VAL A 466 -13.16 -3.21 -3.39
N ASN A 467 -13.02 -2.27 -2.45
CA ASN A 467 -12.12 -1.09 -2.51
C ASN A 467 -10.61 -1.44 -2.55
N THR A 468 -10.22 -2.55 -3.19
CA THR A 468 -8.82 -2.92 -3.45
C THR A 468 -8.23 -1.94 -4.45
N ARG A 469 -7.24 -1.17 -3.99
CA ARG A 469 -6.51 -0.20 -4.80
C ARG A 469 -5.07 -0.64 -4.98
N TYR A 470 -4.51 -0.26 -6.11
CA TYR A 470 -3.14 -0.56 -6.49
C TYR A 470 -2.43 0.74 -6.85
N LEU A 471 -1.21 0.91 -6.32
CA LEU A 471 -0.41 2.08 -6.64
C LEU A 471 -0.02 2.05 -8.12
N THR A 472 -0.36 3.12 -8.83
CA THR A 472 -0.26 3.21 -10.28
C THR A 472 0.27 4.57 -10.68
N ALA A 473 1.14 4.59 -11.68
CA ALA A 473 1.65 5.83 -12.26
C ALA A 473 1.01 6.11 -13.61
N TYR A 474 0.73 7.38 -13.87
CA TYR A 474 0.17 7.87 -15.12
C TYR A 474 0.95 9.08 -15.63
N THR A 475 1.01 9.24 -16.94
CA THR A 475 1.25 10.53 -17.57
C THR A 475 -0.07 11.08 -18.10
N TYR A 476 -0.22 12.39 -18.08
CA TYR A 476 -1.37 13.05 -18.69
C TYR A 476 -1.05 13.41 -20.15
N ASP A 477 -1.99 13.09 -21.06
CA ASP A 477 -1.91 13.48 -22.46
C ASP A 477 -3.31 13.67 -23.05
N ASN A 478 -3.60 14.87 -23.53
CA ASN A 478 -4.83 15.21 -24.28
C ASN A 478 -6.12 14.70 -23.63
N GLY A 479 -6.34 14.99 -22.34
CA GLY A 479 -7.54 14.57 -21.61
C GLY A 479 -7.54 13.11 -21.17
N GLN A 480 -6.43 12.38 -21.32
CA GLN A 480 -6.32 10.98 -20.91
C GLN A 480 -5.15 10.75 -19.96
N LEU A 481 -5.35 9.83 -19.02
CA LEU A 481 -4.30 9.29 -18.17
C LEU A 481 -3.74 8.01 -18.80
N ASN A 482 -2.50 8.09 -19.27
CA ASN A 482 -1.77 6.98 -19.86
C ASN A 482 -0.95 6.27 -18.78
N ARG A 483 -1.31 5.02 -18.48
CA ARG A 483 -0.65 4.25 -17.42
C ARG A 483 0.79 3.91 -17.79
N VAL A 484 1.73 4.27 -16.93
CA VAL A 484 3.16 3.97 -17.08
C VAL A 484 3.51 2.63 -16.45
N TRP A 485 3.11 2.43 -15.19
CA TRP A 485 3.33 1.20 -14.44
C TRP A 485 2.26 1.03 -13.37
N ARG A 486 2.11 -0.20 -12.88
CA ARG A 486 1.21 -0.58 -11.78
C ARG A 486 1.91 -1.55 -10.85
N MET A 487 1.75 -1.33 -9.55
CA MET A 487 2.23 -2.21 -8.49
C MET A 487 1.05 -2.98 -7.91
N TYR A 488 1.09 -4.31 -8.01
CA TYR A 488 -0.04 -5.18 -7.64
C TYR A 488 -0.06 -5.56 -6.15
N LYS A 489 0.60 -4.75 -5.34
CA LYS A 489 0.49 -4.84 -3.89
C LYS A 489 -0.69 -3.96 -3.47
N GLU A 490 -1.67 -4.60 -2.85
CA GLU A 490 -2.88 -3.91 -2.39
C GLU A 490 -2.62 -3.03 -1.16
N ASN A 491 -3.48 -2.00 -1.02
CA ASN A 491 -3.58 -1.13 0.15
C ASN A 491 -2.27 -0.42 0.52
N ILE A 492 -1.55 0.02 -0.50
CA ILE A 492 -0.40 0.90 -0.34
C ILE A 492 -0.90 2.31 -0.05
N VAL A 493 -0.42 2.90 1.04
CA VAL A 493 -0.83 4.22 1.53
C VAL A 493 0.38 5.10 1.77
N PHE A 494 0.17 6.40 1.60
CA PHE A 494 1.18 7.44 1.79
C PHE A 494 2.51 7.15 1.06
N PRO A 495 2.46 6.82 -0.24
CA PRO A 495 3.68 6.73 -1.04
C PRO A 495 4.33 8.11 -1.13
N HIS A 496 5.63 8.19 -0.90
CA HIS A 496 6.38 9.45 -0.98
C HIS A 496 7.78 9.21 -1.57
N PRO A 497 8.22 10.00 -2.56
CA PRO A 497 9.55 9.87 -3.14
C PRO A 497 10.58 10.55 -2.21
N ILE A 498 11.58 9.79 -1.77
CA ILE A 498 12.74 10.30 -1.03
C ILE A 498 13.77 10.84 -2.02
N SER A 499 13.98 10.11 -3.11
CA SER A 499 14.82 10.48 -4.25
C SER A 499 14.13 10.05 -5.55
N ALA A 500 14.79 10.26 -6.69
CA ALA A 500 14.29 9.77 -7.98
C ALA A 500 14.10 8.24 -8.03
N ASP A 501 14.87 7.48 -7.24
CA ASP A 501 14.84 6.01 -7.24
C ASP A 501 14.44 5.39 -5.89
N LEU A 502 14.32 6.16 -4.81
CA LEU A 502 13.95 5.68 -3.48
C LEU A 502 12.65 6.30 -3.00
N TRP A 503 11.74 5.45 -2.54
CA TRP A 503 10.40 5.82 -2.12
C TRP A 503 10.16 5.23 -0.74
N VAL A 504 9.37 5.91 0.09
CA VAL A 504 8.78 5.33 1.30
C VAL A 504 7.30 5.10 1.07
N THR A 505 6.77 4.04 1.64
CA THR A 505 5.32 3.84 1.71
C THR A 505 4.95 2.99 2.91
N GLN A 506 3.67 2.82 3.16
CA GLN A 506 3.14 1.88 4.14
C GLN A 506 2.12 0.94 3.51
N LEU A 507 1.93 -0.21 4.15
CA LEU A 507 0.76 -1.04 3.91
C LEU A 507 -0.29 -0.75 4.97
N TYR A 508 -1.52 -0.52 4.53
CA TYR A 508 -2.64 -0.32 5.42
C TYR A 508 -2.75 -1.48 6.42
N GLY A 509 -2.80 -1.15 7.71
CA GLY A 509 -2.96 -2.13 8.80
C GLY A 509 -1.68 -2.84 9.25
N THR A 510 -0.51 -2.63 8.62
CA THR A 510 0.74 -3.26 9.09
C THR A 510 1.58 -2.37 9.99
N GLN A 511 1.35 -1.04 9.99
CA GLN A 511 2.20 -0.02 10.65
C GLN A 511 3.70 -0.25 10.43
N GLN A 512 4.05 -0.57 9.18
CA GLN A 512 5.42 -0.75 8.75
C GLN A 512 5.69 0.16 7.56
N PHE A 513 6.82 0.85 7.62
CA PHE A 513 7.36 1.55 6.48
C PHE A 513 8.14 0.59 5.59
N PHE A 514 7.93 0.74 4.29
CA PHE A 514 8.67 0.05 3.24
C PHE A 514 9.46 1.09 2.47
N VAL A 515 10.78 0.92 2.43
CA VAL A 515 11.63 1.69 1.52
C VAL A 515 11.73 0.91 0.23
N LEU A 516 11.17 1.48 -0.83
CA LEU A 516 11.08 0.91 -2.16
C LEU A 516 12.16 1.54 -3.05
N LYS A 517 12.89 0.70 -3.77
CA LYS A 517 13.88 1.13 -4.76
C LYS A 517 13.38 0.81 -6.16
N SER A 518 13.29 1.81 -7.02
CA SER A 518 12.86 1.66 -8.41
C SER A 518 13.80 0.68 -9.14
N LEU A 519 13.21 -0.29 -9.83
CA LEU A 519 13.95 -1.20 -10.68
C LEU A 519 14.18 -0.53 -12.04
N PRO A 520 15.42 -0.54 -12.57
CA PRO A 520 15.74 0.07 -13.85
C PRO A 520 15.25 -0.76 -15.05
N TYR A 521 14.82 -2.00 -14.82
CA TYR A 521 14.39 -2.91 -15.88
C TYR A 521 12.87 -3.16 -15.82
N PRO A 522 12.20 -3.27 -16.98
CA PRO A 522 10.79 -3.62 -17.04
C PRO A 522 10.61 -5.13 -16.80
N VAL A 523 10.55 -5.54 -15.52
CA VAL A 523 10.54 -6.95 -15.10
C VAL A 523 9.45 -7.76 -15.81
N VAL A 524 8.23 -7.22 -15.88
CA VAL A 524 7.08 -7.90 -16.51
C VAL A 524 7.32 -8.15 -18.01
N PRO A 525 7.64 -7.14 -18.86
CA PRO A 525 8.04 -7.39 -20.25
C PRO A 525 9.18 -8.39 -20.43
N VAL A 526 10.20 -8.36 -19.56
CA VAL A 526 11.31 -9.32 -19.63
C VAL A 526 10.82 -10.75 -19.39
N LEU A 527 9.98 -10.97 -18.37
CA LEU A 527 9.42 -12.29 -18.07
C LEU A 527 8.50 -12.80 -19.18
N VAL A 528 7.67 -11.93 -19.78
CA VAL A 528 6.84 -12.26 -20.94
C VAL A 528 7.71 -12.64 -22.14
N GLY A 529 8.78 -11.89 -22.40
CA GLY A 529 9.75 -12.20 -23.47
C GLY A 529 10.43 -13.55 -23.27
N LEU A 530 10.90 -13.83 -22.05
CA LEU A 530 11.49 -15.13 -21.69
C LEU A 530 10.49 -16.28 -21.86
N TYR A 531 9.25 -16.10 -21.43
CA TYR A 531 8.17 -17.07 -21.65
C TYR A 531 7.95 -17.34 -23.14
N GLY A 532 7.85 -16.29 -23.96
CA GLY A 532 7.71 -16.41 -25.41
C GLY A 532 8.87 -17.18 -26.05
N LEU A 533 10.12 -16.90 -25.65
CA LEU A 533 11.30 -17.63 -26.11
C LEU A 533 11.25 -19.11 -25.74
N LEU A 534 10.82 -19.46 -24.52
CA LEU A 534 10.67 -20.87 -24.10
C LEU A 534 9.64 -21.61 -24.95
N VAL A 535 8.52 -20.97 -25.26
CA VAL A 535 7.47 -21.53 -26.14
C VAL A 535 8.00 -21.76 -27.55
N LEU A 536 8.66 -20.76 -28.13
CA LEU A 536 9.25 -20.87 -29.47
C LEU A 536 10.34 -21.94 -29.54
N ALA A 537 11.21 -22.03 -28.52
CA ALA A 537 12.21 -23.08 -28.42
C ALA A 537 11.58 -24.48 -28.36
N GLY A 538 10.46 -24.62 -27.64
CA GLY A 538 9.68 -25.87 -27.62
C GLY A 538 9.18 -26.28 -29.00
N TYR A 539 8.62 -25.33 -29.76
CA TYR A 539 8.22 -25.58 -31.16
C TYR A 539 9.39 -25.92 -32.07
N GLY A 540 10.50 -25.17 -31.97
CA GLY A 540 11.72 -25.44 -32.74
C GLY A 540 12.28 -26.84 -32.46
N TYR A 541 12.32 -27.24 -31.20
CA TYR A 541 12.73 -28.59 -30.81
C TYR A 541 11.84 -29.67 -31.43
N GLN A 542 10.51 -29.50 -31.40
CA GLN A 542 9.59 -30.44 -32.04
C GLN A 542 9.79 -30.52 -33.54
N TRP A 543 10.05 -29.40 -34.21
CA TRP A 543 10.26 -29.38 -35.65
C TRP A 543 11.52 -30.17 -36.04
N VAL A 544 12.62 -29.98 -35.31
CA VAL A 544 13.86 -30.75 -35.50
C VAL A 544 13.63 -32.25 -35.28
N GLN A 545 12.87 -32.63 -34.24
CA GLN A 545 12.55 -34.04 -33.98
C GLN A 545 11.71 -34.67 -35.09
N ARG A 546 10.75 -33.94 -35.66
CA ARG A 546 9.96 -34.43 -36.81
C ARG A 546 10.80 -34.62 -38.06
N GLY A 547 11.82 -33.79 -38.28
CA GLY A 547 12.78 -33.96 -39.38
C GLY A 547 13.58 -35.25 -39.24
N LYS A 548 14.09 -35.55 -38.04
CA LYS A 548 14.85 -36.79 -37.77
C LYS A 548 13.99 -38.06 -37.92
N GLY A 549 12.74 -38.01 -37.48
CA GLY A 549 11.82 -39.14 -37.58
C GLY A 549 11.26 -39.42 -38.98
N ARG A 550 11.57 -38.59 -39.99
CA ARG A 550 11.20 -38.85 -41.41
C ARG A 550 12.30 -39.58 -42.18
N HIS A 551 13.51 -39.67 -41.64
CA HIS A 551 14.65 -40.36 -42.24
C HIS A 551 15.01 -41.67 -41.54
N ALA A 552 14.23 -42.06 -40.53
CA ALA A 552 14.24 -43.37 -39.89
C ALA A 552 12.92 -44.07 -40.23
#